data_AF-A0AAT9W292-F1
#
_entry.id   AF-A0AAT9W292-F1
#
_cell.length_a   1.000
_cell.length_b   1.000
_cell.length_c   1.000
_cell.angle_alpha   90.00
_cell.angle_beta   90.00
_cell.angle_gamma   90.00
#
_symmetry.space_group_name_H-M   'P 1'
#
loop_
_entity.id
_entity.type
_entity.pdbx_description
1 polymer ?
#
loop_
_entity_poly.entity_id
_entity_poly.type
_entity_poly.pdbx_seq_one_letter_code
_entity_poly.pdbx_strand_id
1 'polypeptide(L)'
;MIEAKIIYSQRGDFVLMESGDKFIISVLIPNFYPNSHFDVSKHFFLTEEEIKHKDDVDYLKKIAELIRKDWALFSDREVANVKIKR
;
A
#
# COMPACT_ATOMS: atom_id res chain seq x y z
N MET A 1 -15.23 0.80 6.35
CA MET A 1 -14.12 -0.01 6.89
C MET A 1 -13.96 -1.21 5.98
N ILE A 2 -12.77 -1.39 5.41
CA ILE A 2 -12.45 -2.46 4.47
C ILE A 2 -11.70 -3.54 5.23
N GLU A 3 -12.17 -4.77 5.15
CA GLU A 3 -11.54 -5.89 5.84
C GLU A 3 -10.59 -6.58 4.87
N ALA A 4 -9.31 -6.64 5.22
CA ALA A 4 -8.28 -7.18 4.35
C ALA A 4 -7.39 -8.19 5.09
N LYS A 5 -6.89 -9.19 4.36
CA LYS A 5 -5.93 -10.17 4.84
C LYS A 5 -4.55 -9.87 4.26
N ILE A 6 -3.51 -9.89 5.08
CA ILE A 6 -2.14 -9.78 4.58
C ILE A 6 -1.79 -11.06 3.80
N ILE A 7 -1.36 -10.90 2.55
CA ILE A 7 -0.90 -12.01 1.72
C ILE A 7 0.62 -11.97 1.49
N TYR A 8 1.23 -10.79 1.53
CA TYR A 8 2.67 -10.63 1.41
C TYR A 8 3.15 -9.39 2.18
N SER A 9 4.37 -9.45 2.72
CA SER A 9 5.00 -8.32 3.40
C SER A 9 6.48 -8.25 3.09
N GLN A 10 6.91 -7.14 2.48
CA GLN A 10 8.30 -6.77 2.33
C GLN A 10 8.63 -5.74 3.42
N ARG A 11 9.37 -6.16 4.45
CA ARG A 11 9.70 -5.28 5.58
C ARG A 11 10.43 -4.02 5.10
N GLY A 12 9.95 -2.86 5.54
CA GLY A 12 10.50 -1.55 5.17
C GLY A 12 10.00 -1.00 3.83
N ASP A 13 9.39 -1.84 2.98
CA ASP A 13 8.90 -1.43 1.67
C ASP A 13 7.37 -1.33 1.62
N PHE A 14 6.69 -2.47 1.55
CA PHE A 14 5.24 -2.53 1.39
C PHE A 14 4.61 -3.78 2.01
N VAL A 15 3.30 -3.72 2.21
CA VAL A 15 2.46 -4.87 2.56
C VAL A 15 1.39 -5.02 1.48
N LEU A 16 1.27 -6.21 0.91
CA LEU A 16 0.18 -6.55 0.00
C LEU A 16 -0.93 -7.24 0.78
N MET A 17 -2.15 -6.76 0.58
CA MET A 17 -3.34 -7.26 1.25
C MET A 17 -4.41 -7.60 0.21
N GLU A 18 -5.24 -8.58 0.55
CA GLU A 18 -6.39 -9.02 -0.25
C GLU A 18 -7.68 -8.71 0.51
N SER A 19 -8.67 -8.16 -0.20
CA SER A 19 -9.99 -7.84 0.33
C SER A 19 -11.05 -8.24 -0.71
N GLY A 20 -11.53 -9.48 -0.64
CA GLY A 20 -12.43 -10.02 -1.65
C GLY A 20 -11.71 -10.23 -2.98
N ASP A 21 -12.17 -9.56 -4.03
CA ASP A 21 -11.59 -9.54 -5.37
C ASP A 21 -10.55 -8.42 -5.58
N LYS A 22 -10.33 -7.58 -4.56
CA LYS A 22 -9.43 -6.43 -4.63
C LYS A 22 -8.12 -6.65 -3.89
N PHE A 23 -7.08 -6.02 -4.41
CA PHE A 23 -5.76 -6.00 -3.78
C PHE A 23 -5.43 -4.59 -3.32
N ILE A 24 -4.80 -4.49 -2.15
CA ILE A 24 -4.40 -3.24 -1.54
C ILE A 24 -2.91 -3.30 -1.26
N ILE A 25 -2.17 -2.29 -1.73
CA ILE A 25 -0.78 -2.08 -1.34
C ILE A 25 -0.73 -1.05 -0.22
N SER A 26 -0.09 -1.42 0.89
CA SER A 26 0.23 -0.51 1.98
C SER A 26 1.69 -0.09 1.88
N VAL A 27 1.94 1.21 1.94
CA VAL A 27 3.28 1.77 1.84
C VAL A 27 3.51 2.66 3.04
N LEU A 28 4.70 2.52 3.64
CA LEU A 28 5.17 3.39 4.70
C LEU A 28 5.73 4.68 4.08
N ILE A 29 5.10 5.81 4.41
CA ILE A 29 5.51 7.13 3.94
C ILE A 29 6.31 7.81 5.05
N PRO A 30 7.60 8.15 4.80
CA PRO A 30 8.39 8.89 5.75
C PRO A 30 7.73 10.22 6.09
N ASN A 31 7.58 10.49 7.38
CA ASN A 31 7.01 11.75 7.81
C ASN A 31 8.13 12.80 7.92
N PHE A 32 8.13 13.77 7.00
CA PHE A 32 9.15 14.83 6.99
C PHE A 32 8.82 16.01 7.93
N TYR A 33 7.76 15.93 8.74
CA TYR A 33 7.46 16.97 9.71
C TYR A 33 8.44 16.94 10.90
N PRO A 34 9.09 18.07 11.25
CA PRO A 34 10.17 18.12 12.26
C PRO A 34 9.82 17.59 13.65
N ASN A 35 8.53 17.46 13.99
CA ASN A 35 8.06 17.03 15.32
C ASN A 35 7.26 15.72 15.29
N SER A 36 7.13 15.06 14.14
CA SER A 36 6.40 13.81 14.01
C SER A 36 7.38 12.66 13.72
N HIS A 37 7.71 11.90 14.76
CA HIS A 37 8.62 10.76 14.69
C HIS A 37 7.99 9.49 14.11
N PHE A 38 6.75 9.59 13.59
CA PHE A 38 6.00 8.44 13.12
C PHE A 38 5.76 8.52 11.62
N ASP A 39 6.33 7.55 10.93
CA ASP A 39 5.98 7.26 9.55
C ASP A 39 4.49 6.94 9.43
N VAL A 40 3.88 7.36 8.34
CA VAL A 40 2.45 7.17 8.11
C VAL A 40 2.27 6.05 7.10
N SER A 41 1.57 5.00 7.50
CA SER A 41 1.11 3.99 6.53
C SER A 41 -0.05 4.54 5.73
N LYS A 42 0.07 4.52 4.40
CA LYS A 42 -1.05 4.73 3.49
C LYS A 42 -1.38 3.45 2.75
N HIS A 43 -2.62 3.35 2.29
CA HIS A 43 -3.15 2.15 1.64
C HIS A 43 -3.81 2.55 0.32
N PHE A 44 -3.56 1.79 -0.74
CA PHE A 44 -4.06 2.09 -2.07
C PHE A 44 -4.58 0.83 -2.74
N PHE A 45 -5.71 0.93 -3.44
CA PHE A 45 -6.14 -0.16 -4.31
C PHE A 45 -5.20 -0.32 -5.49
N LEU A 46 -4.83 -1.56 -5.81
CA LEU A 46 -4.22 -1.88 -7.08
C LEU A 46 -5.28 -1.81 -8.19
N THR A 47 -4.88 -1.27 -9.32
CA THR A 47 -5.62 -1.29 -10.58
C THR A 47 -5.65 -2.71 -11.17
N GLU A 48 -6.55 -2.95 -12.12
CA GLU A 48 -6.63 -4.24 -12.82
C GLU A 48 -5.31 -4.64 -13.49
N GLU A 49 -4.56 -3.66 -14.01
CA GLU A 49 -3.26 -3.92 -14.63
C GLU A 49 -2.22 -4.32 -13.59
N GLU A 50 -2.11 -3.58 -12.48
CA GLU A 50 -1.15 -3.89 -11.43
C GLU A 50 -1.46 -5.24 -10.74
N ILE A 51 -2.74 -5.63 -10.67
CA ILE A 51 -3.16 -6.94 -10.14
C ILE A 51 -2.60 -8.10 -10.97
N LYS A 52 -2.43 -7.94 -12.29
CA LYS A 52 -1.79 -8.96 -13.15
C LYS A 52 -0.35 -9.25 -12.72
N HIS A 53 0.29 -8.29 -12.04
CA HIS A 53 1.65 -8.36 -11.54
C HIS A 53 1.72 -8.55 -10.01
N LYS A 54 0.64 -8.96 -9.34
CA LYS A 54 0.60 -9.11 -7.87
C LYS A 54 1.62 -10.11 -7.31
N ASP A 55 2.08 -11.04 -8.13
CA ASP A 55 3.07 -12.06 -7.76
C ASP A 55 4.51 -11.64 -8.14
N ASP A 56 4.67 -10.51 -8.83
CA ASP A 56 5.96 -9.90 -9.19
C ASP A 56 6.38 -8.89 -8.11
N VAL A 57 7.25 -9.34 -7.21
CA VAL A 57 7.73 -8.54 -6.08
C VAL A 57 8.49 -7.29 -6.53
N ASP A 58 9.28 -7.38 -7.61
CA ASP A 58 10.07 -6.26 -8.13
C ASP A 58 9.15 -5.18 -8.72
N TYR A 59 8.08 -5.60 -9.38
CA TYR A 59 7.04 -4.69 -9.86
C TYR A 59 6.33 -3.97 -8.72
N LEU A 60 5.89 -4.71 -7.69
CA LEU A 60 5.25 -4.12 -6.52
C LEU A 60 6.17 -3.16 -5.75
N LYS A 61 7.47 -3.48 -5.69
CA LYS A 61 8.46 -2.60 -5.10
C LYS A 61 8.57 -1.26 -5.85
N LYS A 62 8.60 -1.29 -7.18
CA LYS A 62 8.58 -0.06 -8.00
C LYS A 62 7.32 0.77 -7.75
N ILE A 63 6.15 0.14 -7.63
CA ILE A 63 4.92 0.84 -7.26
C ILE A 63 5.04 1.49 -5.89
N ALA A 64 5.53 0.76 -4.89
CA ALA A 64 5.72 1.29 -3.55
C ALA A 64 6.69 2.49 -3.52
N GLU A 65 7.77 2.43 -4.29
CA GLU A 65 8.72 3.54 -4.45
C GLU A 65 8.07 4.78 -5.11
N LEU A 66 7.25 4.57 -6.14
CA LEU A 66 6.50 5.65 -6.79
C LEU A 66 5.50 6.31 -5.82
N ILE A 67 4.74 5.50 -5.09
CA ILE A 67 3.81 5.97 -4.06
C ILE A 67 4.56 6.75 -2.97
N ARG A 68 5.73 6.26 -2.52
CA ARG A 68 6.51 6.93 -1.49
C ARG A 68 7.04 8.29 -1.96
N LYS A 69 7.37 8.41 -3.23
CA LYS A 69 7.85 9.65 -3.84
C LYS A 69 6.75 10.70 -3.99
N ASP A 70 5.57 10.28 -4.45
CA ASP A 70 4.42 11.17 -4.63
C ASP A 70 3.08 10.41 -4.50
N TRP A 71 2.69 10.18 -3.26
CA TRP A 71 1.43 9.55 -2.86
C TRP A 71 0.14 10.26 -3.33
N ALA A 72 0.17 11.57 -3.61
CA ALA A 72 -1.01 12.36 -3.95
C ALA A 72 -1.48 12.04 -5.37
N LEU A 73 -0.58 11.61 -6.25
CA LEU A 73 -0.89 11.07 -7.57
C LEU A 73 -1.77 9.81 -7.50
N PHE A 74 -1.84 9.16 -6.34
CA PHE A 74 -2.63 7.94 -6.11
C PHE A 74 -3.82 8.19 -5.17
N SER A 75 -4.17 9.45 -4.92
CA SER A 75 -5.22 9.82 -3.96
C SER A 75 -6.63 9.37 -4.35
N ASP A 76 -6.89 9.22 -5.66
CA ASP A 76 -8.14 8.70 -6.22
C ASP A 76 -8.45 7.25 -5.81
N ARG A 77 -7.41 6.50 -5.43
CA ARG A 77 -7.46 5.10 -5.01
C ARG A 77 -6.98 4.85 -3.58
N GLU A 78 -6.80 5.91 -2.79
CA GLU A 78 -6.41 5.81 -1.38
C GLU A 78 -7.55 5.23 -0.52
N VAL A 79 -7.19 4.39 0.45
CA VAL A 79 -8.11 3.72 1.38
C VAL A 79 -7.75 4.10 2.82
N ALA A 80 -8.61 4.88 3.47
CA ALA A 80 -8.32 5.40 4.81
C ALA A 80 -8.53 4.36 5.95
N ASN A 81 -9.47 3.42 5.80
CA ASN A 81 -9.93 2.57 6.91
C ASN A 81 -9.82 1.08 6.57
N VAL A 82 -8.61 0.53 6.65
CA VAL A 82 -8.33 -0.90 6.47
C VAL A 82 -8.25 -1.60 7.85
N LYS A 83 -9.09 -2.61 8.06
CA LYS A 83 -9.05 -3.50 9.22
C LYS A 83 -8.41 -4.81 8.80
N ILE A 84 -7.25 -5.12 9.37
CA ILE A 84 -6.55 -6.37 9.09
C ILE A 84 -7.28 -7.52 9.80
N LYS A 85 -7.74 -8.51 9.02
CA LYS A 85 -8.24 -9.78 9.54
C LYS A 85 -7.06 -10.72 9.79
N ARG A 86 -7.07 -11.36 10.96
CA ARG A 86 -6.20 -12.50 11.28
C ARG A 86 -6.73 -13.77 10.64
#